data_AF-A0A4Q9W110-F1
#
_entry.id   AF-A0A4Q9W110-F1
#
_cell.length_a   1.000
_cell.length_b   1.000
_cell.length_c   1.000
_cell.angle_alpha   90.00
_cell.angle_beta   90.00
_cell.angle_gamma   90.00
#
_symmetry.space_group_name_H-M   'P 1'
#
loop_
_entity.id
_entity.type
_entity.pdbx_description
1 polymer ?
#
loop_
_entity_poly.entity_id
_entity_poly.type
_entity_poly.pdbx_seq_one_letter_code
_entity_poly.pdbx_strand_id
1 'polypeptide(L)'
;ETDFSDASRPIKDEEKKKLEDKGIKYHEFKIAQDAVTIAVNKDNKFVKSLTKSQLKDIYSGKAKTWKDVNSKWPNKKINAVSPNSSHGTYDFFEEEVMNKQDIKAEKNADTNQIVSSVTKNKEGIGY
;
A
#
# COMPACT_ATOMS: atom_id res chain seq x y z
N GLU A 1 5.39 15.87 -25.58
CA GLU A 1 4.33 16.84 -25.26
C GLU A 1 3.28 16.09 -24.46
N THR A 2 2.80 16.67 -23.36
CA THR A 2 1.89 16.01 -22.41
C THR A 2 0.89 17.04 -21.94
N ASP A 3 -0.38 16.88 -22.31
CA ASP A 3 -1.44 17.82 -21.98
C ASP A 3 -2.00 17.58 -20.56
N PHE A 4 -2.03 16.32 -20.12
CA PHE A 4 -2.53 15.91 -18.81
C PHE A 4 -1.56 14.96 -18.13
N SER A 5 -1.38 15.13 -16.83
CA SER A 5 -0.65 14.21 -15.96
C SER A 5 -1.52 13.90 -14.75
N ASP A 6 -1.70 12.61 -14.48
CA ASP A 6 -2.46 12.16 -13.32
C ASP A 6 -1.51 11.90 -12.15
N ALA A 7 -1.93 12.31 -10.95
CA ALA A 7 -1.22 12.05 -9.71
C ALA A 7 -2.20 11.74 -8.58
N SER A 8 -1.86 10.77 -7.73
CA SER A 8 -2.64 10.41 -6.54
C SER A 8 -2.39 11.35 -5.35
N ARG A 9 -1.61 12.42 -5.55
CA ARG A 9 -1.21 13.40 -4.53
C ARG A 9 -1.13 14.79 -5.15
N PRO A 10 -1.21 15.87 -4.35
CA PRO A 10 -0.85 17.21 -4.82
C PRO A 10 0.59 17.28 -5.35
N ILE A 11 0.83 18.24 -6.25
CA ILE A 11 2.17 18.53 -6.76
C ILE A 11 3.10 18.99 -5.62
N LYS A 12 4.29 18.40 -5.52
CA LYS A 12 5.30 18.75 -4.52
C LYS A 12 5.94 20.09 -4.86
N ASP A 13 6.42 20.82 -3.86
CA ASP A 13 7.04 22.14 -4.07
C ASP A 13 8.28 22.08 -4.98
N GLU A 14 9.05 20.99 -4.91
CA GLU A 14 10.17 20.73 -5.81
C GLU A 14 9.74 20.53 -7.27
N GLU A 15 8.54 19.98 -7.50
CA GLU A 15 7.96 19.78 -8.83
C GLU A 15 7.41 21.10 -9.39
N LYS A 16 6.76 21.92 -8.54
CA LYS A 16 6.31 23.28 -8.89
C LYS A 16 7.48 24.13 -9.38
N LYS A 17 8.58 24.13 -8.63
CA LYS A 17 9.79 24.90 -8.97
C LYS A 17 10.35 24.50 -10.34
N LYS A 18 10.39 23.20 -10.65
CA LYS A 18 10.85 22.71 -11.97
C LYS A 18 9.95 23.17 -13.12
N LEU A 19 8.65 23.33 -12.89
CA LEU A 19 7.72 23.86 -13.90
C LEU A 19 7.92 25.37 -14.06
N GLU A 20 8.08 26.11 -12.96
CA GLU A 20 8.37 27.54 -12.95
C GLU A 20 9.66 27.89 -13.68
N ASP A 21 10.76 27.18 -13.38
CA ASP A 21 12.07 27.35 -14.04
C ASP A 21 11.99 27.13 -15.56
N LYS A 22 11.01 26.36 -16.02
CA LYS A 22 10.74 26.08 -17.44
C LYS A 22 9.65 26.97 -18.05
N GLY A 23 9.06 27.89 -17.28
CA GLY A 23 7.95 28.74 -17.72
C GLY A 23 6.66 27.98 -18.03
N ILE A 24 6.50 26.76 -17.49
CA ILE A 24 5.33 25.91 -17.73
C ILE A 24 4.25 26.24 -16.70
N LYS A 25 3.10 26.71 -17.17
CA LYS A 25 1.91 26.91 -16.34
C LYS A 25 1.15 25.59 -16.18
N TYR A 26 0.54 25.38 -15.01
CA TYR A 26 -0.28 24.20 -14.74
C TYR A 26 -1.53 24.58 -13.93
N HIS A 27 -2.53 23.72 -13.97
CA HIS A 27 -3.72 23.78 -13.14
C HIS A 27 -4.00 22.40 -12.55
N GLU A 28 -4.29 22.34 -11.25
CA GLU A 28 -4.69 21.10 -10.58
C GLU A 28 -6.21 20.97 -10.57
N PHE A 29 -6.70 19.78 -10.92
CA PHE A 29 -8.10 19.43 -10.85
C PHE A 29 -8.26 18.16 -10.01
N LYS A 30 -9.07 18.22 -8.94
CA LYS A 30 -9.47 17.01 -8.21
C LYS A 30 -10.58 16.32 -9.00
N ILE A 31 -10.24 15.24 -9.69
CA ILE A 31 -11.19 14.49 -10.54
C ILE A 31 -11.85 13.30 -9.83
N ALA A 32 -11.20 12.75 -8.80
CA ALA A 32 -11.68 11.58 -8.08
C ALA A 32 -11.14 11.54 -6.64
N GLN A 33 -11.72 10.64 -5.85
CA GLN A 33 -11.18 10.21 -4.57
C GLN A 33 -11.26 8.68 -4.53
N ASP A 34 -10.15 8.04 -4.25
CA ASP A 34 -10.02 6.59 -4.13
C ASP A 34 -9.67 6.19 -2.69
N ALA A 35 -9.58 4.88 -2.47
CA ALA A 35 -9.18 4.32 -1.20
C ALA A 35 -8.29 3.10 -1.44
N VAL A 36 -7.24 2.98 -0.65
CA VAL A 36 -6.43 1.76 -0.58
C VAL A 36 -7.15 0.75 0.31
N THR A 37 -7.42 -0.42 -0.23
CA THR A 37 -8.12 -1.50 0.48
C THR A 37 -7.16 -2.57 0.92
N ILE A 38 -7.35 -3.11 2.13
CA ILE A 38 -6.66 -4.31 2.58
C ILE A 38 -7.45 -5.54 2.17
N ALA A 39 -6.83 -6.42 1.40
CA ALA A 39 -7.39 -7.70 1.02
C ALA A 39 -6.71 -8.84 1.79
N VAL A 40 -7.52 -9.75 2.33
CA VAL A 40 -7.07 -11.05 2.81
C VAL A 40 -7.70 -12.16 1.96
N ASN A 41 -7.07 -13.32 1.94
CA ASN A 41 -7.64 -14.47 1.25
C ASN A 41 -9.07 -14.78 1.73
N LYS A 42 -9.96 -15.15 0.81
CA LYS A 42 -11.36 -15.48 1.12
C LYS A 42 -11.53 -16.60 2.17
N ASP A 43 -10.54 -17.49 2.30
CA ASP A 43 -10.54 -18.60 3.26
C ASP A 43 -9.99 -18.18 4.63
N ASN A 44 -9.42 -16.97 4.77
CA ASN A 44 -9.10 -16.37 6.05
C ASN A 44 -10.40 -15.89 6.73
N LYS A 45 -10.95 -16.71 7.62
CA LYS A 45 -12.24 -16.42 8.28
C LYS A 45 -12.13 -15.66 9.60
N PHE A 46 -10.92 -15.53 10.15
CA PHE A 46 -10.69 -14.97 11.49
C PHE A 46 -10.35 -13.48 11.47
N VAL A 47 -9.78 -12.95 10.38
CA VAL A 47 -9.55 -11.51 10.20
C VAL A 47 -10.86 -10.86 9.75
N LYS A 48 -11.39 -9.93 10.55
CA LYS A 48 -12.56 -9.10 10.22
C LYS A 48 -12.21 -7.63 9.99
N SER A 49 -11.21 -7.15 10.73
CA SER A 49 -10.69 -5.81 10.65
C SER A 49 -9.25 -5.80 11.19
N LEU A 50 -8.47 -4.83 10.75
CA LEU A 50 -7.12 -4.57 11.24
C LEU A 50 -6.99 -3.08 11.56
N THR A 51 -6.31 -2.76 12.65
CA THR A 51 -5.93 -1.36 12.94
C THR A 51 -4.69 -0.97 12.15
N LYS A 52 -4.44 0.33 11.97
CA LYS A 52 -3.18 0.82 11.37
C LYS A 52 -1.94 0.28 12.11
N SER A 53 -2.00 0.16 13.44
CA SER A 53 -0.89 -0.42 14.23
C SER A 53 -0.67 -1.91 13.91
N GLN A 54 -1.73 -2.68 13.72
CA GLN A 54 -1.61 -4.11 13.35
C GLN A 54 -1.07 -4.27 11.94
N LEU A 55 -1.52 -3.44 11.00
CA LEU A 55 -0.96 -3.38 9.65
C LEU A 55 0.53 -3.04 9.69
N LYS A 56 0.92 -2.02 10.46
CA LYS A 56 2.32 -1.67 10.66
C LYS A 56 3.15 -2.82 11.22
N ASP A 57 2.64 -3.55 12.21
CA ASP A 57 3.33 -4.72 12.77
C ASP A 57 3.48 -5.85 11.72
N ILE A 58 2.49 -6.06 10.86
CA ILE A 58 2.54 -7.01 9.73
C ILE A 58 3.59 -6.58 8.70
N TYR A 59 3.47 -5.35 8.19
CA TYR A 59 4.27 -4.86 7.06
C TYR A 59 5.70 -4.45 7.46
N SER A 60 5.99 -4.25 8.75
CA SER A 60 7.36 -4.12 9.27
C SER A 60 8.05 -5.47 9.48
N GLY A 61 7.32 -6.58 9.39
CA GLY A 61 7.83 -7.93 9.67
C GLY A 61 7.94 -8.27 11.16
N LYS A 62 7.47 -7.39 12.05
CA LYS A 62 7.41 -7.66 13.50
C LYS A 62 6.46 -8.81 13.82
N ALA A 63 5.27 -8.82 13.20
CA ALA A 63 4.34 -9.93 13.26
C ALA A 63 4.66 -10.93 12.14
N LYS A 64 5.09 -12.15 12.51
CA LYS A 64 5.41 -13.22 11.55
C LYS A 64 4.22 -14.17 11.36
N THR A 65 3.35 -14.24 12.35
CA THR A 65 2.16 -15.08 12.37
C THR A 65 0.91 -14.28 12.74
N TRP A 66 -0.26 -14.76 12.35
CA TRP A 66 -1.53 -14.12 12.71
C TRP A 66 -1.76 -14.06 14.23
N LYS A 67 -1.20 -15.01 14.99
CA LYS A 67 -1.22 -14.99 16.45
C LYS A 67 -0.40 -13.82 17.04
N ASP A 68 0.66 -13.38 16.36
CA ASP A 68 1.46 -12.23 16.79
C ASP A 68 0.67 -10.92 16.68
N VAL A 69 -0.29 -10.86 15.74
CA VAL A 69 -1.19 -9.71 15.53
C VAL A 69 -2.33 -9.68 16.55
N ASN A 70 -2.86 -10.86 16.86
CA ASN A 70 -3.90 -11.06 17.87
C ASN A 70 -3.77 -12.46 18.46
N SER A 71 -3.56 -12.56 19.78
CA SER A 71 -3.30 -13.83 20.45
C SER A 71 -4.42 -14.87 20.34
N LYS A 72 -5.63 -14.45 19.96
CA LYS A 72 -6.79 -15.33 19.71
C LYS A 72 -6.81 -15.93 18.29
N TRP A 73 -5.97 -15.44 17.39
CA TRP A 73 -5.87 -15.90 16.00
C TRP A 73 -4.92 -17.10 15.87
N PRO A 74 -5.05 -17.89 14.80
CA PRO A 74 -4.27 -19.12 14.66
C PRO A 74 -2.78 -18.81 14.48
N ASN A 75 -1.94 -19.73 14.96
CA ASN A 75 -0.49 -19.66 14.77
C ASN A 75 -0.10 -20.06 13.33
N LYS A 76 -0.42 -19.19 12.37
CA LYS A 76 -0.15 -19.39 10.95
C LYS A 76 0.67 -18.24 10.41
N LYS A 77 1.66 -18.56 9.58
CA LYS A 77 2.56 -17.59 8.97
C LYS A 77 1.79 -16.60 8.10
N ILE A 78 2.09 -15.31 8.24
CA ILE A 78 1.54 -14.25 7.38
C ILE A 78 2.34 -14.20 6.09
N ASN A 79 1.64 -14.14 4.96
CA ASN A 79 2.25 -13.91 3.65
C ASN A 79 1.80 -12.55 3.13
N ALA A 80 2.52 -11.50 3.55
CA ALA A 80 2.23 -10.13 3.18
C ALA A 80 2.88 -9.78 1.84
N VAL A 81 2.09 -9.23 0.93
CA VAL A 81 2.53 -8.65 -0.35
C VAL A 81 2.20 -7.17 -0.40
N SER A 82 3.01 -6.41 -1.13
CA SER A 82 2.86 -4.96 -1.33
C SER A 82 3.23 -4.58 -2.77
N PRO A 83 2.69 -3.47 -3.30
CA PRO A 83 3.25 -2.82 -4.47
C PRO A 83 4.71 -2.45 -4.22
N ASN A 84 5.52 -2.32 -5.28
CA ASN A 84 6.87 -1.77 -5.12
C ASN A 84 6.85 -0.23 -5.03
N SER A 85 8.02 0.37 -4.74
CA SER A 85 8.16 1.81 -4.48
C SER A 85 7.95 2.72 -5.70
N SER A 86 7.59 2.19 -6.87
CA SER A 86 7.21 3.02 -8.03
C SER A 86 5.70 3.28 -8.10
N HIS A 87 4.89 2.77 -7.17
CA HIS A 87 3.44 2.94 -7.17
C HIS A 87 2.99 3.98 -6.14
N GLY A 88 2.06 4.87 -6.51
CA GLY A 88 1.46 5.81 -5.56
C GLY A 88 0.74 5.13 -4.38
N THR A 89 0.23 3.91 -4.58
CA THR A 89 -0.32 3.07 -3.50
C THR A 89 0.74 2.70 -2.46
N TYR A 90 1.99 2.46 -2.89
CA TYR A 90 3.10 2.22 -1.96
C TYR A 90 3.37 3.48 -1.13
N ASP A 91 3.51 4.63 -1.78
CA ASP A 91 3.77 5.91 -1.11
C ASP A 91 2.69 6.23 -0.08
N PHE A 92 1.41 6.09 -0.46
CA PHE A 92 0.29 6.30 0.44
C PHE A 92 0.35 5.38 1.67
N PHE A 93 0.59 4.08 1.47
CA PHE A 93 0.65 3.12 2.57
C PHE A 93 1.85 3.37 3.50
N GLU A 94 2.99 3.72 2.92
CA GLU A 94 4.20 4.06 3.66
C GLU A 94 3.98 5.28 4.57
N GLU A 95 3.33 6.33 4.04
CA GLU A 95 3.03 7.55 4.78
C GLU A 95 1.94 7.30 5.84
N GLU A 96 0.81 6.71 5.45
CA GLU A 96 -0.39 6.64 6.27
C GLU A 96 -0.41 5.51 7.31
N VAL A 97 0.35 4.44 7.06
CA VAL A 97 0.35 3.24 7.91
C VAL A 97 1.73 3.01 8.52
N MET A 98 2.79 3.13 7.72
CA MET A 98 4.14 2.82 8.19
C MET A 98 4.81 3.98 8.92
N ASN A 99 4.32 5.21 8.75
CA ASN A 99 4.99 6.44 9.18
C ASN A 99 6.42 6.51 8.62
N LYS A 100 6.58 6.31 7.31
CA LYS A 100 7.88 6.35 6.60
C LYS A 100 8.87 5.26 7.01
N GLN A 101 8.39 4.18 7.64
CA GLN A 101 9.20 2.98 7.88
C GLN A 101 9.17 2.04 6.67
N ASP A 102 10.30 1.38 6.42
CA ASP A 102 10.43 0.43 5.30
C ASP A 102 9.44 -0.74 5.42
N ILE A 103 8.83 -1.09 4.28
CA ILE A 103 7.89 -2.19 4.12
C ILE A 103 8.68 -3.48 3.82
N LYS A 104 8.63 -4.44 4.74
CA LYS A 104 9.34 -5.73 4.65
C LYS A 104 8.56 -6.84 3.93
N ALA A 105 7.33 -6.56 3.52
CA ALA A 105 6.53 -7.47 2.71
C ALA A 105 7.19 -7.75 1.34
N GLU A 106 6.79 -8.84 0.70
CA GLU A 106 7.19 -9.13 -0.68
C GLU A 106 6.65 -8.03 -1.61
N LYS A 107 7.51 -7.45 -2.44
CA LYS A 107 7.17 -6.31 -3.31
C LYS A 107 6.94 -6.81 -4.74
N ASN A 108 5.89 -6.33 -5.40
CA ASN A 108 5.62 -6.62 -6.81
C ASN A 108 5.13 -5.38 -7.55
N ALA A 109 5.57 -5.19 -8.80
CA ALA A 109 5.11 -4.08 -9.65
C ALA A 109 3.78 -4.39 -10.36
N ASP A 110 3.48 -5.67 -10.60
CA ASP A 110 2.25 -6.09 -11.26
C ASP A 110 1.17 -6.35 -10.21
N THR A 111 0.15 -5.48 -10.19
CA THR A 111 -1.01 -5.60 -9.29
C THR A 111 -1.74 -6.93 -9.46
N ASN A 112 -1.75 -7.53 -10.65
CA ASN A 112 -2.37 -8.84 -10.86
C ASN A 112 -1.61 -9.95 -10.11
N GLN A 113 -0.30 -9.81 -9.96
CA GLN A 113 0.49 -10.74 -9.14
C GLN A 113 0.17 -10.59 -7.66
N ILE A 114 -0.04 -9.36 -7.17
CA ILE A 114 -0.47 -9.12 -5.78
C ILE A 114 -1.81 -9.82 -5.52
N VAL A 115 -2.80 -9.61 -6.40
CA VAL A 115 -4.12 -10.26 -6.30
C VAL A 115 -3.99 -11.78 -6.36
N SER A 116 -3.18 -12.31 -7.28
CA SER A 116 -2.90 -13.75 -7.42
C SER A 116 -2.26 -14.32 -6.15
N SER A 117 -1.28 -13.63 -5.57
CA SER A 117 -0.60 -14.05 -4.32
C SER A 117 -1.57 -14.12 -3.15
N VAL A 118 -2.42 -13.11 -2.96
CA VAL A 118 -3.46 -13.12 -1.92
C VAL A 118 -4.47 -14.23 -2.17
N THR A 119 -4.89 -14.45 -3.42
CA THR A 119 -5.93 -15.44 -3.76
C THR A 119 -5.45 -16.88 -3.62
N LYS A 120 -4.18 -17.17 -3.94
CA LYS A 120 -3.61 -18.53 -3.87
C LYS A 120 -3.14 -18.92 -2.48
N ASN A 121 -2.88 -17.95 -1.60
CA ASN A 121 -2.36 -18.20 -0.26
C ASN A 121 -3.44 -17.95 0.81
N LYS A 122 -3.88 -19.00 1.52
CA LYS A 122 -4.91 -18.89 2.58
C LYS A 122 -4.54 -17.92 3.70
N GLU A 123 -3.25 -17.67 3.89
CA GLU A 123 -2.72 -16.77 4.91
C GLU A 123 -2.17 -15.46 4.29
N GLY A 124 -2.55 -15.18 3.04
CA GLY A 124 -2.14 -14.01 2.27
C GLY A 124 -2.88 -12.74 2.67
N ILE A 125 -2.15 -11.63 2.66
CA ILE A 125 -2.64 -10.26 2.83
C ILE A 125 -1.95 -9.32 1.84
N GLY A 126 -2.69 -8.40 1.23
CA GLY A 126 -2.18 -7.41 0.28
C GLY A 126 -3.00 -6.14 0.27
N TYR A 127 -2.50 -5.12 -0.42
CA TYR A 127 -3.17 -3.85 -0.67
C TYR A 127 -2.79 -3.28 -2.03
#